data_AF-A0A973XFZ3-F1
#
_entry.id   AF-A0A973XFZ3-F1
#
_cell.length_a   1.000
_cell.length_b   1.000
_cell.length_c   1.000
_cell.angle_alpha   90.00
_cell.angle_beta   90.00
_cell.angle_gamma   90.00
#
_symmetry.space_group_name_H-M   'P 1'
#
loop_
_entity.id
_entity.type
_entity.pdbx_description
1 polymer ?
#
loop_
_entity_poly.entity_id
_entity_poly.type
_entity_poly.pdbx_seq_one_letter_code
_entity_poly.pdbx_strand_id
1 'polypeptide(L)'
;ALVISLLNPKAILFLLSFFVQFIDPSYETPAIPFLILSTIIMVFSALYLSALIFLGARLAAALRARKRLSASLSSGVGGLFLWFGTKLATASLT
;
A
#
# COMPACT_ATOMS: atom_id res chain seq x y z
N ALA A 1 7.56 5.09 7.12
CA ALA A 1 6.93 5.16 5.78
C ALA A 1 7.95 5.59 4.74
N LEU A 2 8.39 6.85 4.77
CA LEU A 2 9.33 7.44 3.79
C LEU A 2 10.58 6.59 3.51
N VAL A 3 11.37 6.28 4.54
CA VAL A 3 12.61 5.51 4.40
C VAL A 3 12.36 4.10 3.85
N ILE A 4 11.29 3.43 4.30
CA ILE A 4 10.92 2.09 3.82
C ILE A 4 10.50 2.13 2.34
N SER A 5 9.74 3.14 1.94
CA SER A 5 9.35 3.33 0.54
C SER A 5 10.55 3.62 -0.36
N LEU A 6 11.51 4.42 0.12
CA LEU A 6 12.73 4.77 -0.61
C LEU A 6 13.72 3.60 -0.72
N LEU A 7 13.76 2.69 0.25
CA LEU A 7 14.64 1.52 0.24
C LEU A 7 14.06 0.32 -0.52
N ASN A 8 12.83 0.39 -1.01
CA ASN A 8 12.20 -0.70 -1.74
C ASN A 8 12.61 -0.67 -3.22
N PRO A 9 13.48 -1.59 -3.69
CA PRO A 9 13.97 -1.57 -5.07
C PRO A 9 12.84 -1.73 -6.10
N LYS A 10 11.79 -2.48 -5.78
CA LYS A 10 10.60 -2.61 -6.64
C LYS A 10 9.87 -1.27 -6.79
N ALA A 11 9.77 -0.50 -5.71
CA ALA A 11 9.12 0.81 -5.73
C ALA A 11 9.94 1.83 -6.54
N ILE A 12 11.28 1.82 -6.40
CA ILE A 12 12.18 2.68 -7.19
C ILE A 12 12.04 2.37 -8.69
N LEU A 13 12.12 1.09 -9.07
CA LEU A 13 12.00 0.68 -10.47
C LEU A 13 10.64 1.05 -11.05
N PHE A 14 9.56 0.86 -10.29
CA PHE A 14 8.23 1.30 -10.69
C PHE A 14 8.18 2.82 -10.92
N LEU A 15 8.75 3.62 -10.00
CA LEU A 15 8.78 5.07 -10.09
C LEU A 15 9.54 5.54 -11.33
N LEU A 16 10.71 4.94 -11.59
CA LEU A 16 11.55 5.24 -12.74
C LEU A 16 10.84 4.90 -14.07
N SER A 17 10.24 3.72 -14.17
CA SER A 17 9.47 3.30 -15.35
C SER A 17 8.21 4.14 -15.57
N PHE A 18 7.59 4.63 -14.50
CA PHE A 18 6.43 5.52 -14.60
C PHE A 18 6.87 6.92 -15.07
N PHE A 19 7.92 7.51 -14.47
CA PHE A 19 8.37 8.87 -14.79
C PHE A 19 8.88 9.04 -16.21
N VAL A 20 9.59 8.05 -16.76
CA VAL A 20 10.07 8.11 -18.15
C VAL A 20 8.91 8.30 -19.15
N GLN A 21 7.68 7.89 -18.82
CA GLN A 21 6.51 8.09 -19.67
C GLN A 21 5.96 9.53 -19.66
N PHE A 22 6.32 10.34 -18.65
CA PHE A 22 5.83 11.72 -18.49
C PHE A 22 6.91 12.78 -18.69
N ILE A 23 8.18 12.37 -18.85
CA ILE A 23 9.31 13.27 -19.08
C ILE A 23 9.59 13.30 -20.58
N ASP A 24 9.63 14.50 -21.15
CA ASP A 24 10.07 14.70 -22.52
C ASP A 24 11.57 14.29 -22.65
N PRO A 25 11.90 13.29 -23.48
CA PRO A 25 13.28 12.82 -23.63
C PRO A 25 14.20 13.86 -24.29
N SER A 26 13.65 14.89 -24.95
CA SER A 26 14.41 15.97 -25.60
C SER A 26 14.73 17.14 -24.68
N TYR A 27 14.29 17.11 -23.42
CA TYR A 27 14.51 18.18 -22.46
C TYR A 27 15.98 18.26 -22.02
N GLU A 28 16.61 19.44 -22.11
CA GLU A 28 18.05 19.63 -21.82
C GLU A 28 18.44 19.20 -20.40
N THR A 29 17.54 19.32 -19.43
CA THR A 29 17.79 18.96 -18.01
C THR A 29 16.73 18.00 -17.45
N PRO A 30 16.80 16.69 -17.74
CA PRO A 30 15.80 15.70 -17.31
C PRO A 30 15.64 15.57 -15.79
N ALA A 31 16.65 15.97 -15.03
CA ALA A 31 16.63 15.95 -13.57
C ALA A 31 15.54 16.87 -12.97
N ILE A 32 15.19 17.98 -13.64
CA ILE A 32 14.21 18.94 -13.13
C ILE A 32 12.79 18.34 -13.12
N PRO A 33 12.24 17.85 -14.27
CA PRO A 33 10.97 17.13 -14.28
C PRO A 33 10.93 15.95 -13.30
N PHE A 34 12.03 15.21 -13.20
CA PHE A 34 12.15 14.08 -12.29
C PHE A 34 12.01 14.50 -10.82
N LEU A 35 12.68 15.57 -10.40
CA LEU A 35 12.58 16.11 -9.03
C LEU A 35 11.18 16.63 -8.72
N ILE A 36 10.53 17.31 -9.67
CA ILE A 36 9.17 17.82 -9.51
C ILE A 36 8.19 16.65 -9.31
N LEU A 37 8.20 15.67 -10.22
CA LEU A 37 7.32 14.50 -10.13
C LEU A 37 7.61 13.67 -8.86
N SER A 38 8.88 13.47 -8.52
CA SER A 38 9.29 12.77 -7.28
C SER A 38 8.72 13.46 -6.04
N THR A 39 8.85 14.78 -5.97
CA THR A 39 8.37 15.58 -4.84
C THR A 39 6.86 15.49 -4.72
N ILE A 40 6.13 15.64 -5.83
CA ILE A 40 4.66 15.54 -5.86
C ILE A 40 4.22 14.18 -5.32
N ILE A 41 4.76 13.08 -5.87
CA ILE A 41 4.40 11.73 -5.43
C ILE A 41 4.75 11.54 -3.96
N MET A 42 5.90 12.04 -3.50
CA MET A 42 6.31 11.86 -2.11
C MET A 42 5.36 12.57 -1.14
N VAL A 43 4.91 13.78 -1.47
CA VAL A 43 3.93 14.52 -0.68
C VAL A 43 2.61 13.76 -0.61
N PHE A 44 2.06 13.32 -1.74
CA PHE A 44 0.82 12.56 -1.75
C PHE A 44 0.94 11.21 -1.03
N SER A 45 2.06 10.51 -1.20
CA SER A 45 2.33 9.25 -0.50
C SER A 45 2.41 9.46 1.00
N ALA A 46 3.13 10.48 1.47
CA ALA A 46 3.25 10.81 2.88
C ALA A 46 1.89 11.17 3.49
N LEU A 47 1.08 11.99 2.80
CA LEU A 47 -0.27 12.35 3.25
C LEU A 47 -1.18 11.12 3.31
N TYR A 48 -1.21 10.31 2.25
CA TYR A 48 -2.02 9.11 2.17
C TYR A 48 -1.67 8.10 3.26
N LEU A 49 -0.38 7.77 3.41
CA LEU A 49 0.08 6.81 4.41
C LEU A 49 -0.14 7.33 5.84
N SER A 50 0.10 8.62 6.09
CA SER A 50 -0.20 9.23 7.39
C SER A 50 -1.68 9.14 7.71
N ALA A 51 -2.56 9.51 6.78
CA ALA A 51 -4.00 9.39 6.95
C ALA A 51 -4.42 7.95 7.25
N LEU A 52 -3.88 6.97 6.50
CA LEU A 52 -4.16 5.56 6.70
C LEU A 52 -3.69 5.07 8.08
N ILE A 53 -2.51 5.49 8.54
CA ILE A 53 -1.96 5.14 9.85
C ILE A 53 -2.84 5.70 10.97
N PHE A 54 -3.16 7.00 10.94
CA PHE A 54 -3.96 7.63 12.00
C PHE A 54 -5.40 7.13 12.02
N LEU A 55 -6.04 7.03 10.85
CA LEU A 55 -7.39 6.51 10.74
C LEU A 55 -7.44 5.04 11.15
N GLY A 56 -6.50 4.23 10.67
CA GLY A 56 -6.37 2.82 11.03
C GLY A 56 -6.15 2.62 12.54
N ALA A 57 -5.27 3.40 13.16
CA ALA A 57 -5.05 3.36 14.60
C ALA A 57 -6.31 3.73 15.40
N ARG A 58 -7.02 4.80 14.98
CA ARG A 58 -8.25 5.25 15.64
C ARG A 58 -9.39 4.23 15.48
N LEU A 59 -9.55 3.68 14.28
CA LEU A 59 -10.52 2.61 14.00
C LEU A 59 -10.18 1.35 14.81
N ALA A 60 -8.93 0.93 14.83
CA ALA A 60 -8.48 -0.23 15.61
C ALA A 60 -8.75 -0.05 17.11
N ALA A 61 -8.51 1.15 17.65
CA ALA A 61 -8.84 1.48 19.04
C ALA A 61 -10.35 1.43 19.30
N ALA A 62 -11.18 2.00 18.41
CA ALA A 62 -12.64 1.97 18.52
C ALA A 62 -13.22 0.55 18.44
N LEU A 63 -12.67 -0.29 17.55
CA LEU A 63 -13.06 -1.69 17.43
C LEU A 63 -12.63 -2.52 18.65
N ARG A 64 -11.42 -2.28 19.19
CA ARG A 64 -10.95 -2.93 20.42
C ARG A 64 -11.78 -2.58 21.65
N ALA A 65 -12.27 -1.34 21.74
CA ALA A 65 -13.21 -0.95 22.80
C ALA A 65 -14.51 -1.78 22.76
N ARG A 66 -14.93 -2.25 21.57
CA ARG A 66 -16.09 -3.12 21.38
C ARG A 66 -15.67 -4.58 21.23
N LYS A 67 -15.25 -5.20 22.35
CA LYS A 67 -14.74 -6.59 22.42
C LYS A 67 -15.53 -7.62 21.59
N ARG A 68 -16.87 -7.55 21.60
CA ARG A 68 -17.74 -8.44 20.80
C ARG A 68 -17.56 -8.27 19.30
N LEU A 69 -17.51 -7.04 18.81
CA LEU A 69 -17.34 -6.74 17.38
C LEU A 69 -15.95 -7.16 16.90
N SER A 70 -14.92 -6.88 17.69
CA SER A 70 -13.56 -7.34 17.38
C SER A 70 -13.45 -8.87 17.34
N ALA A 71 -14.14 -9.58 18.24
CA ALA A 71 -14.15 -11.04 18.24
C ALA A 71 -14.85 -11.59 16.98
N SER A 72 -16.01 -11.05 16.60
CA SER A 72 -16.73 -11.45 15.38
C SER A 72 -15.93 -11.19 14.11
N LEU A 73 -15.24 -10.05 14.01
CA LEU A 73 -14.35 -9.74 12.89
C LEU A 73 -13.19 -10.73 12.79
N SER A 74 -12.51 -11.02 13.91
CA SER A 74 -11.41 -12.00 13.93
C SER A 74 -11.87 -13.40 13.57
N SER A 75 -13.02 -13.84 14.09
CA SER A 75 -13.62 -15.13 13.72
C SER A 75 -14.03 -15.19 12.25
N GLY A 76 -14.54 -14.08 11.69
CA GLY A 76 -14.89 -13.99 10.28
C GLY A 76 -13.67 -14.12 9.36
N VAL A 77 -12.56 -13.45 9.68
CA VAL A 77 -11.30 -13.59 8.94
C VAL A 77 -10.80 -15.03 9.01
N GLY A 78 -10.82 -15.65 10.18
CA GLY A 78 -10.45 -17.07 10.34
C GLY A 78 -11.33 -18.00 9.49
N GLY A 79 -12.64 -17.77 9.47
CA GLY A 79 -13.58 -18.50 8.61
C GLY A 79 -13.26 -18.33 7.12
N LEU A 80 -12.93 -17.11 6.69
CA LEU A 80 -12.53 -16.82 5.31
C LEU A 80 -11.25 -17.56 4.92
N PHE A 81 -10.25 -17.63 5.80
CA PHE A 81 -9.02 -18.40 5.57
C PHE A 81 -9.28 -19.90 5.47
N LEU A 82 -10.13 -20.46 6.34
CA LEU A 82 -10.52 -21.86 6.27
C LEU A 82 -11.27 -22.17 4.98
N TRP A 83 -12.19 -21.29 4.59
CA TRP A 83 -12.91 -21.39 3.32
C TRP A 83 -11.95 -21.32 2.13
N PHE A 84 -11.02 -20.36 2.10
CA PHE A 84 -10.02 -20.26 1.03
C PHE A 84 -9.12 -21.49 0.97
N GLY A 85 -8.63 -21.97 2.13
CA GLY A 85 -7.78 -23.15 2.21
C GLY A 85 -8.48 -24.42 1.71
N THR A 86 -9.74 -24.62 2.09
CA THR A 86 -10.55 -25.74 1.57
C THR A 86 -10.83 -25.62 0.08
N LYS A 87 -11.11 -24.41 -0.43
CA LYS A 87 -11.22 -24.13 -1.88
C LYS A 87 -9.93 -24.44 -2.63
N LEU A 88 -8.78 -24.10 -2.05
CA LEU A 88 -7.47 -24.34 -2.66
C LEU A 88 -7.12 -25.83 -2.67
N ALA A 89 -7.36 -26.52 -1.54
CA ALA A 89 -7.13 -27.95 -1.43
C ALA A 89 -8.00 -28.75 -2.41
N THR A 90 -9.27 -28.39 -2.53
CA THR A 90 -10.20 -29.03 -3.48
C THR A 90 -9.88 -28.71 -4.94
N ALA A 91 -9.43 -27.48 -5.25
CA ALA A 91 -8.95 -27.12 -6.59
C ALA A 91 -7.61 -27.80 -6.97
N SER A 92 -6.81 -28.20 -5.99
CA SER A 92 -5.55 -28.94 -6.22
C SER A 92 -5.78 -30.45 -6.40
N LEU A 93 -6.98 -30.94 -6.12
CA LEU A 93 -7.38 -32.37 -6.18
C LEU A 93 -8.19 -32.72 -7.45
N THR A 94 -8.40 -31.76 -8.34
CA THR A 94 -9.03 -31.90 -9.67
C THR A 94 -8.04 -31.50 -10.75
#